data_AF-A0A7R8UQJ9-F1
#
_entry.id   AF-A0A7R8UQJ9-F1
#
_cell.length_a   1.000
_cell.length_b   1.000
_cell.length_c   1.000
_cell.angle_alpha   90.00
_cell.angle_beta   90.00
_cell.angle_gamma   90.00
#
_symmetry.space_group_name_H-M   'P 1'
#
loop_
_entity.id
_entity.type
_entity.pdbx_description
1 polymer ?
#
loop_
_entity_poly.entity_id
_entity_poly.type
_entity_poly.pdbx_seq_one_letter_code
_entity_poly.pdbx_strand_id
1 'polypeptide(L)'
;MGMDPPSPTPFRYPRKTDWMMYKIELSAQVTIPGKRMKSIAGIEKTTQMITTSMREAFEESCPLNMGKTPWWNSDLAKQKRTTRMLLNRALTCDSSASWNRYKEAQKALKKSIGPAKRSPWRRFCEEINSLEATLKLKRILVKERSRNCVISVYRTGGTAMKKRETICLKCTFQAASKI
;
A
#
# COMPACT_ATOMS: atom_id res chain seq x y z
N MET A 1 7.10 22.17 24.74
CA MET A 1 5.91 21.79 23.96
C MET A 1 6.38 21.01 22.74
N GLY A 2 6.11 19.71 22.67
CA GLY A 2 6.47 18.90 21.50
C GLY A 2 5.41 19.09 20.44
N MET A 3 5.74 19.76 19.33
CA MET A 3 4.91 19.74 18.14
C MET A 3 4.92 18.30 17.61
N ASP A 4 3.79 17.61 17.69
CA ASP A 4 3.62 16.33 17.03
C ASP A 4 3.89 16.52 15.53
N PRO A 5 4.61 15.59 14.87
CA PRO A 5 4.89 15.70 13.45
C PRO A 5 3.56 15.78 12.67
N PRO A 6 3.47 16.61 11.61
CA PRO A 6 2.25 16.80 10.85
C PRO A 6 1.75 15.43 10.38
N SER A 7 0.51 15.10 10.76
CA SER A 7 -0.14 13.86 10.36
C SER A 7 -0.21 13.82 8.83
N PRO A 8 0.08 12.66 8.19
CA PRO A 8 0.04 12.56 6.74
C PRO A 8 -1.35 12.95 6.23
N THR A 9 -1.42 13.93 5.33
CA THR A 9 -2.67 14.37 4.73
C THR A 9 -3.19 13.26 3.81
N PRO A 10 -4.44 12.79 4.02
CA PRO A 10 -5.04 11.82 3.12
C PRO A 10 -5.15 12.40 1.71
N PHE A 11 -4.83 11.61 0.69
CA PHE A 11 -4.99 12.00 -0.71
C PHE A 11 -5.70 10.90 -1.51
N ARG A 12 -6.55 11.27 -2.46
CA ARG A 12 -7.15 10.33 -3.41
C ARG A 12 -6.17 10.10 -4.57
N TYR A 13 -6.12 8.89 -5.13
CA TYR A 13 -5.27 8.60 -6.30
C TYR A 13 -6.16 8.34 -7.51
N PRO A 14 -6.48 9.37 -8.33
CA PRO A 14 -7.49 9.26 -9.39
C PRO A 14 -7.24 8.14 -10.41
N ARG A 15 -5.96 7.74 -10.59
CA ARG A 15 -5.59 6.64 -11.50
C ARG A 15 -5.95 5.24 -10.96
N LYS A 16 -6.32 5.13 -9.68
CA LYS A 16 -6.75 3.88 -9.02
C LYS A 16 -8.24 3.88 -8.68
N THR A 17 -9.01 4.84 -9.18
CA THR A 17 -10.47 4.86 -9.01
C THR A 17 -11.06 3.57 -9.58
N ASP A 18 -11.97 2.95 -8.84
CA ASP A 18 -12.80 1.85 -9.35
C ASP A 18 -13.87 2.42 -10.28
N TRP A 19 -13.57 2.43 -11.57
CA TRP A 19 -14.48 2.95 -12.59
C TRP A 19 -15.78 2.13 -12.73
N MET A 20 -15.79 0.87 -12.32
CA MET A 20 -17.01 0.05 -12.36
C MET A 20 -17.95 0.49 -11.25
N MET A 21 -17.42 0.59 -10.03
CA MET A 21 -18.16 1.09 -8.86
C MET A 21 -18.64 2.53 -9.09
N TYR A 22 -17.78 3.40 -9.63
CA TYR A 22 -18.16 4.78 -9.99
C TYR A 22 -19.37 4.82 -10.92
N LYS A 23 -19.39 4.00 -11.97
CA LYS A 23 -20.50 3.97 -12.93
C LYS A 23 -21.80 3.48 -12.30
N ILE A 24 -21.73 2.43 -11.48
CA ILE A 24 -22.89 1.88 -10.78
C ILE A 24 -23.48 2.96 -9.86
N GLU A 25 -22.64 3.53 -9.00
CA GLU A 25 -23.07 4.53 -8.02
C GLU A 25 -23.61 5.79 -8.69
N LEU A 26 -22.91 6.29 -9.70
CA LEU A 26 -23.35 7.46 -10.46
C LEU A 26 -24.68 7.20 -11.18
N SER A 27 -24.86 6.01 -11.75
CA SER A 27 -26.11 5.66 -12.44
C SER A 27 -27.30 5.53 -11.48
N ALA A 28 -27.05 5.15 -10.23
CA ALA A 28 -28.08 5.08 -9.20
C ALA A 28 -28.47 6.47 -8.68
N GLN A 29 -27.52 7.39 -8.58
CA GLN A 29 -27.72 8.71 -7.99
C GLN A 29 -28.16 9.79 -9.00
N VAL A 30 -27.69 9.71 -10.25
CA VAL A 30 -27.98 10.75 -11.26
C VAL A 30 -29.35 10.51 -11.89
N THR A 31 -30.31 11.37 -11.52
CA THR A 31 -31.57 11.50 -12.25
C THR A 31 -31.42 12.57 -13.33
N ILE A 32 -31.35 12.17 -14.60
CA ILE A 32 -31.35 13.11 -15.72
C ILE A 32 -32.79 13.60 -15.94
N PRO A 33 -33.07 14.91 -15.81
CA PRO A 33 -34.41 15.40 -16.09
C PRO A 33 -34.72 15.22 -17.58
N GLY A 34 -35.69 14.36 -17.90
CA GLY A 34 -36.14 14.11 -19.27
C GLY A 34 -36.91 15.27 -19.92
N LYS A 35 -37.03 16.42 -19.24
CA LYS A 35 -37.75 17.61 -19.71
C LYS A 35 -36.82 18.81 -19.83
N ARG A 36 -37.04 19.62 -20.86
CA ARG A 36 -36.30 20.86 -21.09
C ARG A 36 -36.57 21.85 -19.96
N MET A 37 -35.52 22.27 -19.27
CA MET A 37 -35.61 23.26 -18.20
C MET A 37 -35.92 24.65 -18.79
N LYS A 38 -36.87 25.37 -18.19
CA LYS A 38 -37.33 26.69 -18.67
C LYS A 38 -36.84 27.87 -17.83
N SER A 39 -36.11 27.61 -16.75
CA SER A 39 -35.65 28.62 -15.80
C SER A 39 -34.17 28.42 -15.49
N ILE A 40 -33.43 29.53 -15.37
CA ILE A 40 -32.02 29.57 -14.99
C ILE A 40 -31.82 28.90 -13.63
N ALA A 41 -32.67 29.18 -12.65
CA ALA A 41 -32.61 28.55 -11.33
C ALA A 41 -32.78 27.02 -11.40
N GLY A 42 -33.58 26.52 -12.34
CA GLY A 42 -33.72 25.08 -12.60
C GLY A 42 -32.43 24.46 -13.15
N ILE A 43 -31.76 25.18 -14.04
CA ILE A 43 -30.47 24.77 -14.62
C ILE A 43 -29.40 24.71 -13.54
N GLU A 44 -29.29 25.75 -12.70
CA GLU A 44 -28.31 25.81 -11.61
C GLU A 44 -28.54 24.70 -10.59
N LYS A 45 -29.79 24.51 -10.15
CA LYS A 45 -30.14 23.43 -9.20
C LYS A 45 -29.78 22.05 -9.75
N THR A 46 -30.07 21.80 -11.03
CA THR A 46 -29.76 20.53 -11.67
C THR A 46 -28.25 20.34 -11.84
N THR A 47 -27.54 21.41 -12.20
CA THR A 47 -26.07 21.41 -12.29
C THR A 47 -25.45 21.09 -10.94
N GLN A 48 -25.96 21.67 -9.87
CA GLN A 48 -25.49 21.43 -8.51
C GLN A 48 -25.76 19.98 -8.08
N MET A 49 -26.95 19.44 -8.34
CA MET A 49 -27.24 18.03 -8.05
C MET A 49 -26.28 17.09 -8.80
N ILE A 50 -26.12 17.26 -10.11
CA ILE A 50 -25.23 16.41 -10.92
C ILE A 50 -23.79 16.50 -10.40
N THR A 51 -23.31 17.71 -10.11
CA THR A 51 -21.95 17.93 -9.61
C THR A 51 -21.74 17.26 -8.25
N THR A 52 -22.74 17.34 -7.37
CA THR A 52 -22.69 16.68 -6.05
C THR A 52 -22.70 15.17 -6.18
N SER A 53 -23.60 14.58 -6.98
CA SER A 53 -23.62 13.14 -7.23
C SER A 53 -22.35 12.63 -7.90
N MET A 54 -21.78 13.39 -8.86
CA MET A 54 -20.48 13.07 -9.46
C MET A 54 -19.36 13.05 -8.42
N ARG A 55 -19.38 14.01 -7.49
CA ARG A 55 -18.40 14.08 -6.40
C ARG A 55 -18.57 12.90 -5.44
N GLU A 56 -19.78 12.65 -4.96
CA GLU A 56 -20.07 11.55 -4.02
C GLU A 56 -19.71 10.19 -4.61
N ALA A 57 -20.14 9.90 -5.84
CA ALA A 57 -19.77 8.66 -6.53
C ALA A 57 -18.24 8.54 -6.70
N PHE A 58 -17.53 9.64 -6.97
CA PHE A 58 -16.07 9.64 -7.07
C PHE A 58 -15.40 9.40 -5.72
N GLU A 59 -15.94 9.98 -4.66
CA GLU A 59 -15.43 9.84 -3.31
C GLU A 59 -15.55 8.40 -2.80
N GLU A 60 -16.63 7.69 -3.14
CA GLU A 60 -16.79 6.30 -2.73
C GLU A 60 -16.01 5.31 -3.59
N SER A 61 -15.87 5.60 -4.88
CA SER A 61 -15.07 4.77 -5.80
C SER A 61 -13.55 5.03 -5.70
N CYS A 62 -13.12 6.12 -5.05
CA CYS A 62 -11.71 6.48 -4.93
C CYS A 62 -11.31 6.76 -3.48
N PRO A 63 -11.22 5.73 -2.61
CA PRO A 63 -10.99 5.92 -1.18
C PRO A 63 -9.69 6.69 -0.88
N LEU A 64 -9.71 7.44 0.23
CA LEU A 64 -8.55 8.22 0.69
C LEU A 64 -7.37 7.29 0.98
N ASN A 65 -6.22 7.60 0.37
CA ASN A 65 -4.97 6.94 0.61
C ASN A 65 -4.14 7.75 1.61
N MET A 66 -3.66 7.08 2.65
CA MET A 66 -2.87 7.72 3.70
C MET A 66 -1.36 7.82 3.36
N GLY A 67 -0.95 7.48 2.13
CA GLY A 67 0.46 7.51 1.72
C GLY A 67 1.38 6.66 2.60
N LYS A 68 0.81 5.71 3.35
CA LYS A 68 1.54 4.95 4.36
C LYS A 68 2.49 4.02 3.65
N THR A 69 3.78 4.14 3.98
CA THR A 69 4.78 3.15 3.60
C THR A 69 4.31 1.79 4.13
N PRO A 70 3.99 0.79 3.27
CA PRO A 70 3.24 -0.39 3.69
C PRO A 70 3.88 -1.21 4.82
N TRP A 71 5.21 -1.09 4.98
CA TRP A 71 5.98 -1.79 6.00
C TRP A 71 6.23 -0.95 7.26
N TRP A 72 5.91 0.35 7.25
CA TRP A 72 6.08 1.22 8.42
C TRP A 72 4.84 1.14 9.30
N ASN A 73 4.96 0.48 10.46
CA ASN A 73 3.87 0.31 11.41
C ASN A 73 4.09 1.11 12.71
N SER A 74 3.04 1.23 13.52
CA SER A 74 3.07 1.94 14.80
C SER A 74 4.09 1.36 15.77
N ASP A 75 4.30 0.04 15.77
CA ASP A 75 5.26 -0.62 16.65
C ASP A 75 6.71 -0.28 16.30
N LEU A 76 7.05 -0.24 15.01
CA LEU A 76 8.35 0.24 14.54
C LEU A 76 8.57 1.71 14.89
N ALA A 77 7.53 2.54 14.79
CA ALA A 77 7.59 3.94 15.21
C ALA A 77 7.88 4.07 16.71
N LYS A 78 7.19 3.28 17.55
CA LYS A 78 7.45 3.19 19.00
C LYS A 78 8.87 2.73 19.29
N GLN A 79 9.32 1.62 18.67
CA GLN A 79 10.68 1.09 18.85
C GLN A 79 11.75 2.12 18.43
N LYS A 80 11.54 2.85 17.32
CA LYS A 80 12.43 3.93 16.89
C LYS A 80 12.50 5.06 17.91
N ARG A 81 11.35 5.49 18.45
CA ARG A 81 11.28 6.53 19.48
C ARG A 81 12.01 6.10 20.74
N THR A 82 11.77 4.89 21.24
CA THR A 82 12.45 4.34 22.41
C THR A 82 13.96 4.24 22.19
N THR A 83 14.39 3.77 21.01
CA THR A 83 15.81 3.67 20.65
C THR A 83 16.47 5.06 20.66
N ARG A 84 15.81 6.08 20.11
CA ARG A 84 16.32 7.46 20.12
C ARG A 84 16.41 8.02 21.54
N MET A 85 15.42 7.75 22.39
CA MET A 85 15.42 8.17 23.79
C MET A 85 16.57 7.53 24.57
N LEU A 86 16.81 6.22 24.37
CA LEU A 86 17.92 5.50 24.99
C LEU A 86 19.28 5.98 24.49
N LEU A 87 19.38 6.34 23.20
CA LEU A 87 20.59 6.97 22.66
C LEU A 87 20.87 8.30 23.38
N ASN A 88 19.86 9.16 23.50
CA ASN A 88 20.02 10.44 24.21
C ASN A 88 20.42 10.21 25.67
N ARG A 89 19.80 9.24 26.36
CA ARG A 89 20.17 8.85 27.73
C ARG A 89 21.62 8.36 27.83
N ALA A 90 22.08 7.57 26.86
CA ALA A 90 23.47 7.10 26.82
C ALA A 90 24.46 8.24 26.60
N LEU A 91 24.13 9.17 25.69
CA LEU A 91 24.95 10.37 25.46
C LEU A 91 25.01 11.30 26.68
N THR A 92 23.94 11.39 27.48
CA THR A 92 23.91 12.26 28.67
C THR A 92 24.60 11.63 29.89
N CYS A 93 24.34 10.34 30.17
CA CYS A 93 24.84 9.69 31.38
C CYS A 93 26.21 9.03 31.20
N ASP A 94 26.66 8.86 29.95
CA ASP A 94 27.92 8.22 29.52
C ASP A 94 28.35 6.98 30.32
N SER A 95 27.36 6.16 30.68
CA SER A 95 27.56 4.93 31.45
C SER A 95 27.47 3.71 30.53
N SER A 96 28.34 2.72 30.77
CA SER A 96 28.32 1.43 30.08
C SER A 96 26.94 0.77 30.11
N ALA A 97 26.21 0.86 31.23
CA ALA A 97 24.86 0.32 31.36
C ALA A 97 23.86 1.00 30.40
N SER A 98 23.94 2.32 30.24
CA SER A 98 23.07 3.08 29.33
C SER A 98 23.40 2.77 27.86
N TRP A 99 24.69 2.63 27.53
CA TRP A 99 25.13 2.20 26.20
C TRP A 99 24.67 0.78 25.86
N ASN A 100 24.70 -0.15 26.82
CA ASN A 100 24.21 -1.51 26.61
C ASN A 100 22.70 -1.53 26.33
N ARG A 101 21.90 -0.78 27.11
CA ARG A 101 20.45 -0.64 26.86
C ARG A 101 20.14 -0.06 25.48
N TYR A 102 20.90 0.94 25.03
CA TYR A 102 20.76 1.48 23.68
C TYR A 102 21.09 0.43 22.60
N LYS A 103 22.20 -0.30 22.74
CA LYS A 103 22.60 -1.35 21.79
C LYS A 103 21.56 -2.46 21.68
N GLU A 104 20.98 -2.88 22.80
CA GLU A 104 19.89 -3.86 22.84
C GLU A 104 18.64 -3.35 22.10
N ALA A 105 18.19 -2.14 22.39
CA ALA A 105 17.06 -1.52 21.71
C ALA A 105 17.31 -1.36 20.19
N GLN A 106 18.53 -0.97 19.81
CA GLN A 106 18.94 -0.85 18.41
C GLN A 106 18.91 -2.22 17.71
N LYS A 107 19.40 -3.27 18.37
CA LYS A 107 19.36 -4.66 17.86
C LYS A 107 17.93 -5.14 17.68
N ALA A 108 17.05 -4.86 18.65
CA ALA A 108 15.63 -5.19 18.57
C ALA A 108 14.95 -4.47 17.40
N LEU A 109 15.19 -3.17 17.23
CA LEU A 109 14.65 -2.40 16.10
C LEU A 109 15.12 -2.97 14.74
N LYS A 110 16.41 -3.24 14.59
CA LYS A 110 16.96 -3.86 13.37
C LYS A 110 16.32 -5.22 13.08
N LYS A 111 16.10 -6.04 14.12
CA LYS A 111 15.44 -7.35 14.01
C LYS A 111 13.99 -7.22 13.52
N SER A 112 13.25 -6.20 13.97
CA SER A 112 11.87 -5.95 13.54
C SER A 112 11.74 -5.40 12.12
N ILE A 113 12.70 -4.60 11.65
CA ILE A 113 12.63 -3.95 10.32
C ILE A 113 12.60 -4.97 9.17
N GLY A 114 13.41 -6.02 9.24
CA GLY A 114 13.48 -7.04 8.18
C GLY A 114 12.13 -7.71 7.90
N PRO A 115 11.49 -8.34 8.90
CA PRO A 115 10.16 -8.91 8.78
C PRO A 115 9.10 -7.90 8.32
N ALA A 116 9.12 -6.68 8.88
CA ALA A 116 8.17 -5.65 8.51
C ALA A 116 8.28 -5.27 7.04
N LYS A 117 9.49 -5.13 6.49
CA LYS A 117 9.72 -4.89 5.05
C LYS A 117 9.24 -6.06 4.18
N ARG A 118 9.45 -7.29 4.63
CA ARG A 118 9.08 -8.50 3.87
C ARG A 118 7.58 -8.79 3.86
N SER A 119 6.86 -8.47 4.93
CA SER A 119 5.44 -8.84 5.09
C SER A 119 4.53 -8.27 4.00
N PRO A 120 4.56 -6.96 3.68
CA PRO A 120 3.76 -6.41 2.59
C PRO A 120 4.15 -6.98 1.23
N TRP A 121 5.43 -7.24 1.00
CA TRP A 121 5.88 -7.85 -0.26
C TRP A 121 5.37 -9.28 -0.42
N ARG A 122 5.40 -10.07 0.66
CA ARG A 122 4.82 -11.42 0.68
C ARG A 122 3.32 -11.38 0.39
N ARG A 123 2.56 -10.51 1.07
CA ARG A 123 1.12 -10.36 0.83
C ARG A 123 0.82 -9.95 -0.61
N PHE A 124 1.56 -8.96 -1.13
CA PHE A 124 1.46 -8.57 -2.53
C PHE A 124 1.72 -9.73 -3.49
N CYS A 125 2.74 -10.55 -3.21
CA CYS A 125 3.05 -11.74 -4.01
C CYS A 125 1.96 -12.83 -3.92
N GLU A 126 1.28 -12.96 -2.78
CA GLU A 126 0.17 -13.90 -2.56
C GLU A 126 -1.15 -13.40 -3.19
N GLU A 127 -1.38 -12.08 -3.23
CA GLU A 127 -2.56 -11.45 -3.81
C GLU A 127 -2.51 -11.36 -5.34
N ILE A 128 -1.33 -11.45 -5.96
CA ILE A 128 -1.20 -11.47 -7.42
C ILE A 128 -1.83 -12.76 -7.97
N ASN A 129 -3.08 -12.66 -8.42
CA ASN A 129 -3.79 -13.74 -9.11
C ASN A 129 -4.05 -13.41 -10.60
N SER A 130 -3.64 -12.22 -11.05
CA SER A 130 -3.85 -11.75 -12.43
C SER A 130 -2.57 -11.82 -13.27
N LEU A 131 -2.70 -12.36 -14.49
CA LEU A 131 -1.64 -12.42 -15.48
C LEU A 131 -1.01 -11.04 -15.76
N GLU A 132 -1.82 -9.99 -15.80
CA GLU A 132 -1.33 -8.63 -16.07
C GLU A 132 -0.41 -8.11 -14.95
N ALA A 133 -0.74 -8.44 -13.69
CA ALA A 133 0.06 -8.06 -12.53
C ALA A 133 1.39 -8.82 -12.51
N THR A 134 1.41 -10.11 -12.86
CA THR A 134 2.63 -10.90 -13.01
C THR A 134 3.52 -10.38 -14.15
N LEU A 135 2.93 -9.96 -15.28
CA LEU A 135 3.68 -9.39 -16.40
C LEU A 135 4.29 -8.02 -16.05
N LYS A 136 3.56 -7.17 -15.33
CA LYS A 136 4.10 -5.89 -14.81
C LYS A 136 5.25 -6.15 -13.83
N LEU A 137 5.10 -7.11 -12.93
CA LEU A 137 6.16 -7.53 -12.02
C LEU A 137 7.41 -7.99 -12.81
N LYS A 138 7.23 -8.90 -13.78
CA LYS A 138 8.32 -9.37 -14.65
C LYS A 138 9.03 -8.22 -15.34
N ARG A 139 8.31 -7.23 -15.87
CA ARG A 139 8.89 -6.04 -16.52
C ARG A 139 9.75 -5.22 -15.57
N ILE A 140 9.26 -4.96 -14.35
CA ILE A 140 10.02 -4.22 -13.32
C ILE A 140 11.29 -5.00 -12.95
N LEU A 141 11.16 -6.30 -12.69
CA LEU A 141 12.28 -7.14 -12.29
C LEU A 141 13.35 -7.28 -13.38
N VAL A 142 12.95 -7.31 -14.66
CA VAL A 142 13.89 -7.34 -15.80
C VAL A 142 14.60 -6.01 -15.99
N LYS A 143 13.92 -4.88 -15.73
CA LYS A 143 14.50 -3.53 -15.83
C LYS A 143 15.55 -3.29 -14.74
N GLU A 144 15.33 -3.80 -13.53
CA GLU A 144 16.24 -3.67 -12.39
C GLU A 144 17.43 -4.65 -12.42
N ARG A 145 17.68 -5.34 -13.55
CA ARG A 145 18.77 -6.31 -13.75
C ARG A 145 20.15 -5.66 -13.83
N SER A 146 20.46 -4.80 -12.86
CA SER A 146 21.81 -4.32 -12.60
C SER A 146 22.13 -4.50 -11.13
N ARG A 147 23.12 -5.38 -10.88
CA ARG A 147 23.79 -5.70 -9.60
C ARG A 147 23.04 -6.68 -8.67
N ASN A 148 23.23 -7.97 -8.94
CA ASN A 148 23.13 -9.09 -7.97
C ASN A 148 21.75 -9.54 -7.45
N CYS A 149 20.66 -9.39 -8.21
CA CYS A 149 19.37 -10.01 -7.84
C CYS A 149 19.07 -11.23 -8.74
N VAL A 150 19.21 -12.45 -8.21
CA VAL A 150 18.73 -13.68 -8.86
C VAL A 150 17.29 -13.91 -8.41
N ILE A 151 16.35 -13.78 -9.33
CA ILE A 151 14.94 -14.04 -9.06
C ILE A 151 14.52 -15.30 -9.82
N SER A 152 14.30 -16.38 -9.08
CA SER A 152 13.81 -17.66 -9.61
C SER A 152 12.31 -17.79 -9.38
N VAL A 153 11.55 -17.92 -10.47
CA VAL A 153 10.11 -18.25 -10.45
C VAL A 153 9.98 -19.73 -10.79
N TYR A 154 9.39 -20.52 -9.90
CA TYR A 154 9.22 -21.97 -10.12
C TYR A 154 7.75 -22.29 -10.43
N ARG A 155 7.56 -23.24 -11.35
CA ARG A 155 6.27 -23.90 -11.64
C ARG A 155 6.01 -24.93 -10.53
N THR A 156 4.81 -24.97 -9.98
CA THR A 156 4.42 -25.92 -8.92
C THR A 156 4.59 -27.36 -9.40
N GLY A 157 5.55 -28.07 -8.81
CA GLY A 157 5.90 -29.46 -9.13
C GLY A 157 7.33 -29.87 -8.70
N GLY A 158 8.22 -28.90 -8.44
CA GLY A 158 9.58 -29.15 -7.94
C GLY A 158 9.71 -28.87 -6.45
N THR A 159 10.25 -29.83 -5.71
CA THR A 159 10.62 -29.77 -4.29
C THR A 159 11.53 -28.58 -3.98
N ALA A 160 11.22 -27.85 -2.90
CA ALA A 160 12.01 -26.72 -2.41
C ALA A 160 13.29 -27.20 -1.72
N MET A 161 14.45 -26.62 -2.08
CA MET A 161 15.67 -26.77 -1.27
C MET A 161 16.18 -25.42 -0.75
N LYS A 162 16.55 -25.46 0.54
CA LYS A 162 17.15 -24.40 1.34
C LYS A 162 18.57 -24.09 0.86
N LYS A 163 18.84 -22.83 0.48
CA LYS A 163 19.92 -21.97 1.00
C LYS A 163 19.90 -20.63 0.25
N ARG A 164 19.80 -19.55 1.03
CA ARG A 164 19.85 -18.12 0.63
C ARG A 164 18.64 -17.60 -0.16
N GLU A 165 17.81 -16.85 0.57
CA GLU A 165 16.92 -15.77 0.09
C GLU A 165 16.20 -16.00 -1.25
N THR A 166 15.34 -17.02 -1.30
CA THR A 166 14.42 -17.22 -2.42
C THR A 166 13.00 -16.81 -1.98
N ILE A 167 12.46 -15.74 -2.57
CA ILE A 167 11.07 -15.31 -2.36
C ILE A 167 10.20 -16.19 -3.27
N CYS A 168 9.49 -17.15 -2.70
CA CYS A 168 8.58 -18.04 -3.42
C CYS A 168 7.28 -17.29 -3.78
N LEU A 169 7.03 -17.15 -5.08
CA LEU A 169 5.73 -16.79 -5.67
C LEU A 169 4.99 -18.09 -6.02
N LYS A 170 3.85 -18.34 -5.39
CA LYS A 170 2.90 -19.38 -5.83
C LYS A 170 1.66 -18.68 -6.39
N CYS A 171 1.48 -18.76 -7.71
CA CYS A 171 0.20 -18.51 -8.37
C CYS A 171 -0.21 -19.80 -9.08
N THR A 172 -1.28 -20.44 -8.64
CA THR A 172 -1.88 -21.59 -9.33
C THR A 172 -2.88 -21.05 -10.35
N PHE A 173 -2.62 -21.30 -11.64
CA PHE A 173 -3.61 -21.12 -12.71
C PHE A 173 -4.00 -22.51 -13.21
N GLN A 174 -5.16 -22.99 -12.78
CA GLN A 174 -5.74 -24.23 -13.25
C GLN A 174 -6.52 -23.89 -14.53
N ALA A 175 -5.86 -24.04 -15.69
CA ALA A 175 -6.53 -23.94 -16.98
C ALA A 175 -7.16 -25.30 -17.32
N ALA A 176 -8.48 -25.27 -17.51
CA ALA A 176 -9.33 -26.38 -17.88
C ALA A 176 -8.83 -27.11 -19.14
N SER A 177 -8.75 -28.45 -19.06
CA SER A 177 -8.79 -29.28 -20.27
C SER A 177 -10.23 -29.35 -20.77
N LYS A 178 -10.46 -28.82 -21.96
CA LYS A 178 -11.54 -29.26 -22.84
C LYS A 178 -10.93 -29.50 -24.22
N ILE A 179 -11.26 -30.68 -24.74
CA ILE A 179 -11.03 -31.28 -26.07
C ILE A 179 -9.64 -31.90 -26.23
#